data_AF-A0A2M7E549-F1
#
_entry.id   AF-A0A2M7E549-F1
#
_cell.length_a   1.000
_cell.length_b   1.000
_cell.length_c   1.000
_cell.angle_alpha   90.00
_cell.angle_beta   90.00
_cell.angle_gamma   90.00
#
_symmetry.space_group_name_H-M   'P 1'
#
loop_
_entity.id
_entity.type
_entity.pdbx_description
1 polymer ?
#
loop_
_entity_poly.entity_id
_entity_poly.type
_entity_poly.pdbx_seq_one_letter_code
_entity_poly.pdbx_strand_id
1 'polypeptide(L)'
;MIYKTLEYLIIILLISVYGANAQVVLFPLQTNPTLEKYFEQYGSNIKSNTSISDTLVLPFFDDFSKDAVYPDLSNWLDDQVFINQSFGDNPPSLGVATFDALNFAGELHSNASTTAFLSDSLTSKPINLANHTDKNPISISTSLLYYYNSYSGNYYSADSLIYILNSSYHNCNTEPTTYSVDMVIYYDSIGYVTNVSDLLYTYDSFSGTYTHIDKYLHFNYTPADSIYLSFYYQPQISGGYEPVTDDSLVLEFKTPTTSWEHIWAKPGEDNKPFEQVLIPITDSSFFVNGFQFRFKNYCKLHIYPSPGYASNIAFWNIDYVKLDK
;
A
#
# COMPACT_ATOMS: atom_id res chain seq x y z
N MET A 1 69.37 -46.74 1.60
CA MET A 1 68.55 -46.65 0.37
C MET A 1 67.15 -46.12 0.67
N ILE A 2 66.47 -46.61 1.70
CA ILE A 2 65.12 -46.18 2.15
C ILE A 2 65.02 -44.66 2.45
N TYR A 3 66.01 -44.06 3.11
CA TYR A 3 65.97 -42.63 3.46
C TYR A 3 66.00 -41.68 2.25
N LYS A 4 66.76 -42.03 1.19
CA LYS A 4 66.76 -41.25 -0.05
C LYS A 4 65.41 -41.35 -0.77
N THR A 5 64.80 -42.53 -0.78
CA THR A 5 63.47 -42.74 -1.38
C THR A 5 62.39 -41.93 -0.64
N LEU A 6 62.51 -41.80 0.69
CA LEU A 6 61.59 -41.00 1.50
C LEU A 6 61.75 -39.49 1.25
N GLU A 7 62.99 -39.00 1.10
CA GLU A 7 63.26 -37.61 0.71
C GLU A 7 62.63 -37.23 -0.63
N TYR A 8 62.79 -38.08 -1.65
CA TYR A 8 62.17 -37.83 -2.96
C TYR A 8 60.63 -37.84 -2.89
N LEU A 9 60.04 -38.70 -2.05
CA LEU A 9 58.59 -38.75 -1.88
C LEU A 9 58.05 -37.48 -1.21
N ILE A 10 58.75 -36.97 -0.20
CA ILE A 10 58.39 -35.73 0.50
C ILE A 10 58.51 -34.52 -0.44
N ILE A 11 59.57 -34.47 -1.25
CA ILE A 11 59.76 -33.38 -2.24
C ILE A 11 58.66 -33.41 -3.30
N ILE A 12 58.28 -34.59 -3.80
CA ILE A 12 57.16 -34.74 -4.75
C ILE A 12 55.84 -34.30 -4.10
N LEU A 13 55.61 -34.69 -2.84
CA LEU A 13 54.40 -34.29 -2.11
C LEU A 13 54.34 -32.76 -1.92
N LEU A 14 55.47 -32.12 -1.57
CA LEU A 14 55.56 -30.68 -1.37
C LEU A 14 55.41 -29.88 -2.68
N ILE A 15 55.92 -30.38 -3.80
CA ILE A 15 55.73 -29.75 -5.13
C ILE A 15 54.28 -29.86 -5.61
N SER A 16 53.57 -30.94 -5.23
CA SER A 16 52.15 -31.10 -5.60
C SER A 16 51.20 -30.10 -4.93
N VAL A 17 51.62 -29.45 -3.84
CA VAL A 17 50.83 -28.41 -3.14
C VAL A 17 50.91 -27.05 -3.85
N TYR A 18 51.97 -26.79 -4.63
CA TYR A 18 52.16 -25.51 -5.35
C TYR A 18 51.21 -25.31 -6.54
N GLY A 19 50.49 -26.34 -6.97
CA GLY A 19 49.49 -26.27 -8.05
C GLY A 19 48.04 -26.26 -7.56
N ALA A 20 47.80 -26.40 -6.25
CA ALA A 20 46.46 -26.46 -5.70
C ALA A 20 45.91 -25.04 -5.50
N ASN A 21 45.16 -24.54 -6.50
CA ASN A 21 44.35 -23.34 -6.34
C ASN A 21 43.10 -23.71 -5.53
N ALA A 22 43.16 -23.60 -4.20
CA ALA A 22 41.97 -23.57 -3.35
C ALA A 22 41.46 -22.12 -3.31
N GLN A 23 40.82 -21.68 -4.39
CA GLN A 23 40.20 -20.37 -4.46
C GLN A 23 38.71 -20.50 -4.11
N VAL A 24 38.20 -19.61 -3.25
CA VAL A 24 36.76 -19.50 -3.02
C VAL A 24 36.13 -18.99 -4.31
N VAL A 25 35.36 -19.85 -4.99
CA VAL A 25 34.50 -19.42 -6.08
C VAL A 25 33.18 -18.99 -5.45
N LEU A 26 32.94 -17.68 -5.40
CA LEU A 26 31.63 -17.15 -5.05
C LEU A 26 30.74 -17.30 -6.27
N PHE A 27 29.83 -18.26 -6.23
CA PHE A 27 28.69 -18.24 -7.13
C PHE A 27 27.74 -17.13 -6.68
N PRO A 28 27.21 -16.29 -7.59
CA PRO A 28 26.14 -15.39 -7.23
C PRO A 28 24.96 -16.23 -6.71
N LEU A 29 24.26 -15.66 -5.76
CA LEU A 29 23.06 -16.23 -5.22
C LEU A 29 22.03 -16.28 -6.36
N GLN A 30 21.67 -17.48 -6.82
CA GLN A 30 20.70 -17.65 -7.91
C GLN A 30 19.26 -17.44 -7.45
N THR A 31 19.05 -17.52 -6.13
CA THR A 31 17.75 -17.35 -5.48
C THR A 31 17.84 -16.36 -4.31
N ASN A 32 16.72 -15.82 -3.85
CA ASN A 32 16.67 -15.13 -2.57
C ASN A 32 16.41 -16.15 -1.46
N PRO A 33 17.39 -16.49 -0.60
CA PRO A 33 17.26 -17.56 0.39
C PRO A 33 16.26 -17.20 1.49
N THR A 34 15.94 -15.93 1.69
CA THR A 34 14.89 -15.50 2.61
C THR A 34 13.52 -15.86 2.03
N LEU A 35 13.29 -15.55 0.75
CA LEU A 35 12.07 -15.93 0.03
C LEU A 35 11.94 -17.45 -0.11
N GLU A 36 13.03 -18.13 -0.47
CA GLU A 36 13.07 -19.59 -0.61
C GLU A 36 12.68 -20.29 0.70
N LYS A 37 13.31 -19.91 1.83
CA LYS A 37 12.96 -20.45 3.15
C LYS A 37 11.53 -20.13 3.56
N TYR A 38 11.08 -18.90 3.30
CA TYR A 38 9.70 -18.52 3.62
C TYR A 38 8.70 -19.33 2.79
N PHE A 39 8.97 -19.52 1.50
CA PHE A 39 8.15 -20.30 0.60
C PHE A 39 8.15 -21.79 0.97
N GLU A 40 9.29 -22.37 1.32
CA GLU A 40 9.36 -23.75 1.84
C GLU A 40 8.53 -23.92 3.12
N GLN A 41 8.55 -22.92 4.01
CA GLN A 41 7.85 -22.96 5.28
C GLN A 41 6.34 -22.68 5.17
N TYR A 42 5.92 -21.79 4.27
CA TYR A 42 4.57 -21.24 4.23
C TYR A 42 3.87 -21.33 2.86
N GLY A 43 4.58 -21.69 1.79
CA GLY A 43 4.12 -21.63 0.39
C GLY A 43 2.85 -22.42 0.08
N SER A 44 2.59 -23.52 0.79
CA SER A 44 1.33 -24.28 0.66
C SER A 44 0.10 -23.57 1.24
N ASN A 45 0.30 -22.52 2.04
CA ASN A 45 -0.74 -21.73 2.73
C ASN A 45 -0.85 -20.30 2.19
N ILE A 46 -0.15 -19.94 1.11
CA ILE A 46 -0.38 -18.68 0.40
C ILE A 46 -1.76 -18.78 -0.26
N LYS A 47 -2.80 -18.54 0.53
CA LYS A 47 -4.16 -18.43 0.05
C LYS A 47 -4.17 -17.19 -0.84
N SER A 48 -4.38 -17.41 -2.14
CA SER A 48 -4.87 -16.36 -3.02
C SER A 48 -6.17 -15.86 -2.40
N ASN A 49 -6.09 -14.73 -1.69
CA ASN A 49 -7.23 -14.15 -1.04
C ASN A 49 -8.09 -13.56 -2.16
N THR A 50 -8.90 -14.41 -2.78
CA THR A 50 -10.02 -14.05 -3.64
C THR A 50 -11.13 -13.48 -2.76
N SER A 51 -10.77 -12.49 -1.93
CA SER A 51 -11.76 -11.58 -1.37
C SER A 51 -12.23 -10.73 -2.53
N ILE A 52 -13.53 -10.82 -2.79
CA ILE A 52 -14.29 -9.92 -3.66
C ILE A 52 -13.98 -8.50 -3.15
N SER A 53 -12.95 -7.86 -3.70
CA SER A 53 -12.39 -6.67 -3.06
C SER A 53 -13.29 -5.50 -3.35
N ASP A 54 -13.95 -5.05 -2.29
CA ASP A 54 -14.39 -3.66 -2.19
C ASP A 54 -13.22 -2.73 -2.54
N THR A 55 -13.55 -1.58 -3.10
CA THR A 55 -12.58 -0.56 -3.46
C THR A 55 -12.05 0.11 -2.20
N LEU A 56 -10.73 0.27 -2.08
CA LEU A 56 -10.12 1.03 -0.99
C LEU A 56 -10.58 2.48 -1.03
N VAL A 57 -10.65 3.13 0.13
CA VAL A 57 -10.94 4.57 0.22
C VAL A 57 -9.67 5.34 0.57
N LEU A 58 -9.63 6.63 0.26
CA LEU A 58 -8.53 7.49 0.69
C LEU A 58 -8.54 7.66 2.22
N PRO A 59 -7.35 7.83 2.84
CA PRO A 59 -6.02 7.76 2.23
C PRO A 59 -5.55 6.31 1.98
N PHE A 60 -4.83 6.10 0.88
CA PHE A 60 -4.02 4.89 0.68
C PHE A 60 -2.62 5.14 1.24
N PHE A 61 -2.07 4.18 1.99
CA PHE A 61 -0.72 4.28 2.55
C PHE A 61 -0.06 2.92 2.71
N ASP A 62 1.21 2.83 2.32
CA ASP A 62 2.10 1.72 2.64
C ASP A 62 3.55 2.19 2.74
N ASP A 63 4.18 1.91 3.87
CA ASP A 63 5.61 2.13 4.14
C ASP A 63 6.39 0.82 4.22
N PHE A 64 5.75 -0.32 3.95
CA PHE A 64 6.38 -1.65 3.94
C PHE A 64 7.07 -2.05 5.27
N SER A 65 6.81 -1.34 6.37
CA SER A 65 7.47 -1.59 7.67
C SER A 65 6.98 -2.87 8.38
N LYS A 66 5.98 -3.56 7.83
CA LYS A 66 5.43 -4.80 8.41
C LYS A 66 6.46 -5.92 8.30
N ASP A 67 6.51 -6.79 9.32
CA ASP A 67 7.36 -7.98 9.32
C ASP A 67 6.79 -9.04 8.35
N ALA A 68 7.03 -8.81 7.07
CA ALA A 68 6.57 -9.63 5.96
C ALA A 68 7.60 -9.57 4.83
N VAL A 69 7.65 -10.64 4.02
CA VAL A 69 8.50 -10.71 2.83
C VAL A 69 7.75 -10.40 1.52
N TYR A 70 6.42 -10.33 1.61
CA TYR A 70 5.51 -10.02 0.50
C TYR A 70 4.68 -8.77 0.80
N PRO A 71 4.21 -8.04 -0.23
CA PRO A 71 3.29 -6.93 -0.09
C PRO A 71 2.03 -7.31 0.69
N ASP A 72 1.49 -6.36 1.44
CA ASP A 72 0.26 -6.59 2.19
C ASP A 72 -0.94 -6.71 1.25
N LEU A 73 -1.57 -7.89 1.25
CA LEU A 73 -2.78 -8.19 0.48
C LEU A 73 -4.00 -7.35 0.88
N SER A 74 -3.93 -6.51 1.91
CA SER A 74 -4.93 -5.47 2.20
C SER A 74 -4.83 -4.30 1.22
N ASN A 75 -3.63 -4.00 0.70
CA ASN A 75 -3.31 -2.88 -0.19
C ASN A 75 -3.01 -3.31 -1.64
N TRP A 76 -2.36 -4.46 -1.82
CA TRP A 76 -1.77 -4.89 -3.09
C TRP A 76 -2.43 -6.16 -3.64
N LEU A 77 -2.37 -6.34 -4.96
CA LEU A 77 -2.95 -7.49 -5.69
C LEU A 77 -1.93 -8.57 -6.05
N ASP A 78 -0.64 -8.23 -6.06
CA ASP A 78 0.46 -9.10 -6.44
C ASP A 78 1.51 -9.21 -5.34
N ASP A 79 2.38 -10.22 -5.47
CA ASP A 79 3.42 -10.63 -4.53
C ASP A 79 4.79 -10.75 -5.20
N GLN A 80 4.99 -10.00 -6.31
CA GLN A 80 6.18 -10.10 -7.15
C GLN A 80 7.36 -9.25 -6.69
N VAL A 81 7.17 -8.39 -5.69
CA VAL A 81 8.26 -7.58 -5.12
C VAL A 81 8.62 -8.07 -3.72
N PHE A 82 9.90 -7.97 -3.38
CA PHE A 82 10.43 -8.42 -2.10
C PHE A 82 10.35 -7.32 -1.04
N ILE A 83 9.60 -7.55 0.03
CA ILE A 83 9.56 -6.63 1.18
C ILE A 83 10.70 -6.96 2.14
N ASN A 84 11.51 -5.95 2.48
CA ASN A 84 12.68 -6.12 3.31
C ASN A 84 13.12 -4.83 4.02
N GLN A 85 14.14 -4.94 4.88
CA GLN A 85 14.68 -3.82 5.67
C GLN A 85 16.16 -3.58 5.40
N SER A 86 16.73 -4.19 4.36
CA SER A 86 18.19 -4.24 4.15
C SER A 86 18.66 -3.76 2.78
N PHE A 87 17.77 -3.62 1.80
CA PHE A 87 18.13 -3.23 0.43
C PHE A 87 18.10 -1.71 0.23
N GLY A 88 17.36 -0.98 1.07
CA GLY A 88 17.37 0.48 1.08
C GLY A 88 18.62 1.04 1.76
N ASP A 89 19.30 1.98 1.10
CA ASP A 89 20.34 2.81 1.69
C ASP A 89 19.69 4.09 2.27
N ASN A 90 19.65 4.15 3.60
CA ASN A 90 19.00 5.19 4.40
C ASN A 90 17.53 5.45 3.97
N PRO A 91 16.66 4.42 4.05
CA PRO A 91 15.25 4.54 3.64
C PRO A 91 14.45 5.52 4.53
N PRO A 92 13.38 6.14 3.99
CA PRO A 92 12.45 6.97 4.75
C PRO A 92 11.78 6.26 5.94
N SER A 93 11.52 4.95 5.82
CA SER A 93 10.88 4.11 6.83
C SER A 93 11.73 2.88 7.19
N LEU A 94 11.17 1.94 7.95
CA LEU A 94 11.86 0.70 8.31
C LEU A 94 11.93 -0.28 7.13
N GLY A 95 10.92 -0.30 6.26
CA GLY A 95 10.77 -1.27 5.18
C GLY A 95 10.89 -0.66 3.80
N VAL A 96 11.20 -1.50 2.81
CA VAL A 96 11.23 -1.14 1.39
C VAL A 96 10.64 -2.27 0.55
N ALA A 97 9.98 -1.90 -0.54
CA ALA A 97 9.61 -2.82 -1.61
C ALA A 97 10.71 -2.85 -2.67
N THR A 98 11.35 -4.00 -2.84
CA THR A 98 12.45 -4.19 -3.77
C THR A 98 12.02 -4.97 -5.01
N PHE A 99 12.33 -4.43 -6.17
CA PHE A 99 12.20 -5.07 -7.48
C PHE A 99 13.54 -5.75 -7.79
N ASP A 100 13.61 -7.07 -7.61
CA ASP A 100 14.83 -7.88 -7.62
C ASP A 100 14.89 -8.93 -8.74
N ALA A 101 13.95 -8.91 -9.69
CA ALA A 101 13.84 -9.88 -10.79
C ALA A 101 13.67 -11.33 -10.37
N LEU A 102 13.23 -11.55 -9.13
CA LEU A 102 12.90 -12.85 -8.61
C LEU A 102 11.37 -12.94 -8.48
N ASN A 103 10.86 -14.15 -8.67
CA ASN A 103 9.47 -14.47 -8.43
C ASN A 103 9.20 -14.61 -6.91
N PHE A 104 7.95 -14.85 -6.55
CA PHE A 104 7.53 -15.03 -5.15
C PHE A 104 8.29 -16.17 -4.42
N ALA A 105 8.81 -17.17 -5.12
CA ALA A 105 9.60 -18.26 -4.54
C ALA A 105 11.09 -17.90 -4.39
N GLY A 106 11.49 -16.69 -4.80
CA GLY A 106 12.86 -16.23 -4.81
C GLY A 106 13.66 -16.75 -6.00
N GLU A 107 13.05 -17.31 -7.04
CA GLU A 107 13.73 -17.80 -8.24
C GLU A 107 13.70 -16.76 -9.36
N LEU A 108 14.69 -16.78 -10.24
CA LEU A 108 14.70 -15.87 -11.39
C LEU A 108 13.46 -16.06 -12.27
N HIS A 109 12.88 -14.95 -12.74
CA HIS A 109 11.72 -15.02 -13.63
C HIS A 109 11.99 -15.86 -14.88
N SER A 110 10.99 -16.64 -15.30
CA SER A 110 11.10 -17.54 -16.45
C SER A 110 11.36 -16.84 -17.79
N ASN A 111 10.97 -15.57 -17.91
CA ASN A 111 11.23 -14.71 -19.08
C ASN A 111 12.53 -13.91 -18.96
N ALA A 112 13.32 -14.12 -17.90
CA ALA A 112 14.55 -13.39 -17.69
C ALA A 112 15.53 -13.64 -18.84
N SER A 113 16.11 -12.55 -19.35
CA SER A 113 16.95 -12.60 -20.54
C SER A 113 18.03 -11.52 -20.50
N THR A 114 19.00 -11.61 -21.40
CA THR A 114 20.05 -10.60 -21.58
C THR A 114 19.58 -9.37 -22.38
N THR A 115 18.32 -9.37 -22.79
CA THR A 115 17.60 -8.23 -23.37
C THR A 115 16.60 -7.71 -22.35
N ALA A 116 16.19 -6.45 -22.46
CA ALA A 116 15.21 -5.87 -21.54
C ALA A 116 13.92 -6.72 -21.50
N PHE A 117 13.49 -7.10 -20.30
CA PHE A 117 12.25 -7.83 -20.06
C PHE A 117 11.46 -7.20 -18.92
N LEU A 118 10.13 -7.38 -18.93
CA LEU A 118 9.28 -7.00 -17.80
C LEU A 118 9.57 -7.96 -16.66
N SER A 119 9.98 -7.42 -15.52
CA SER A 119 10.44 -8.17 -14.37
C SER A 119 9.33 -8.24 -13.31
N ASP A 120 9.35 -7.32 -12.34
CA ASP A 120 8.45 -7.36 -11.20
C ASP A 120 7.37 -6.30 -11.35
N SER A 121 6.23 -6.53 -10.70
CA SER A 121 5.19 -5.53 -10.55
C SER A 121 4.65 -5.44 -9.13
N LEU A 122 4.24 -4.24 -8.76
CA LEU A 122 3.53 -3.95 -7.53
C LEU A 122 2.24 -3.19 -7.87
N THR A 123 1.10 -3.87 -7.81
CA THR A 123 -0.20 -3.41 -8.30
C THR A 123 -1.15 -3.13 -7.15
N SER A 124 -1.65 -1.89 -7.05
CA SER A 124 -2.62 -1.54 -6.02
C SER A 124 -3.92 -2.29 -6.20
N LYS A 125 -4.65 -2.51 -5.10
CA LYS A 125 -6.08 -2.78 -5.19
C LYS A 125 -6.83 -1.62 -5.84
N PRO A 126 -8.04 -1.87 -6.36
CA PRO A 126 -8.95 -0.81 -6.79
C PRO A 126 -9.20 0.19 -5.66
N ILE A 127 -9.09 1.48 -5.94
CA ILE A 127 -9.29 2.60 -5.01
C ILE A 127 -10.47 3.44 -5.53
N ASN A 128 -11.35 3.87 -4.63
CA ASN A 128 -12.44 4.78 -4.93
C ASN A 128 -11.92 6.22 -4.99
N LEU A 129 -11.80 6.75 -6.21
CA LEU A 129 -11.55 8.18 -6.46
C LEU A 129 -12.79 8.89 -7.05
N ALA A 130 -13.98 8.28 -6.97
CA ALA A 130 -15.21 8.93 -7.42
C ALA A 130 -15.81 9.82 -6.34
N ASN A 131 -15.93 9.29 -5.12
CA ASN A 131 -16.66 9.96 -4.05
C ASN A 131 -16.17 9.58 -2.66
N HIS A 132 -16.53 10.39 -1.68
CA HIS A 132 -16.36 10.09 -0.27
C HIS A 132 -17.55 10.59 0.54
N THR A 133 -17.64 10.06 1.76
CA THR A 133 -18.61 10.50 2.76
C THR A 133 -17.90 11.07 3.95
N ASP A 134 -18.22 12.31 4.31
CA ASP A 134 -17.72 12.92 5.54
C ASP A 134 -18.84 13.01 6.57
N LYS A 135 -18.48 12.90 7.85
CA LYS A 135 -19.44 13.17 8.93
C LYS A 135 -19.93 14.61 8.80
N ASN A 136 -21.24 14.80 8.91
CA ASN A 136 -21.82 16.13 8.86
C ASN A 136 -21.32 16.95 10.07
N PRO A 137 -20.62 18.09 9.85
CA PRO A 137 -20.02 18.88 10.91
C PRO A 137 -21.04 19.76 11.66
N ILE A 138 -22.34 19.55 11.43
CA ILE A 138 -23.42 20.30 12.07
C ILE A 138 -23.24 20.34 13.59
N SER A 139 -23.35 21.56 14.12
CA SER A 139 -23.32 21.83 15.56
C SER A 139 -24.48 22.77 15.87
N ILE A 140 -25.53 22.24 16.48
CA ILE A 140 -26.76 22.96 16.80
C ILE A 140 -27.19 22.68 18.24
N SER A 141 -27.99 23.56 18.83
CA SER A 141 -28.57 23.28 20.15
C SER A 141 -29.50 22.07 20.09
N THR A 142 -29.43 21.17 21.08
CA THR A 142 -30.37 20.05 21.22
C THR A 142 -31.81 20.51 21.34
N SER A 143 -32.07 21.75 21.79
CA SER A 143 -33.42 22.32 21.87
C SER A 143 -34.06 22.60 20.49
N LEU A 144 -33.26 22.59 19.43
CA LEU A 144 -33.73 22.79 18.05
C LEU A 144 -34.02 21.47 17.33
N LEU A 145 -33.79 20.33 17.99
CA LEU A 145 -34.03 19.02 17.42
C LEU A 145 -35.50 18.66 17.40
N TYR A 146 -35.87 17.95 16.34
CA TYR A 146 -37.14 17.28 16.18
C TYR A 146 -36.89 15.82 15.80
N TYR A 147 -37.83 14.96 16.15
CA TYR A 147 -37.84 13.55 15.77
C TYR A 147 -39.09 13.26 14.93
N TYR A 148 -38.91 12.65 13.75
CA TYR A 148 -40.03 12.17 12.95
C TYR A 148 -40.38 10.73 13.32
N ASN A 149 -41.58 10.52 13.83
CA ASN A 149 -42.10 9.19 14.09
C ASN A 149 -42.90 8.70 12.89
N SER A 150 -42.37 7.72 12.16
CA SER A 150 -43.00 7.16 10.96
C SER A 150 -44.30 6.41 11.24
N TYR A 151 -44.52 5.91 12.46
CA TYR A 151 -45.76 5.21 12.82
C TYR A 151 -46.92 6.19 13.07
N SER A 152 -46.66 7.28 13.80
CA SER A 152 -47.69 8.29 14.08
C SER A 152 -47.82 9.34 12.98
N GLY A 153 -46.80 9.48 12.13
CA GLY A 153 -46.71 10.49 11.08
C GLY A 153 -46.43 11.91 11.61
N ASN A 154 -46.03 12.04 12.88
CA ASN A 154 -45.84 13.32 13.55
C ASN A 154 -44.36 13.61 13.85
N TYR A 155 -44.07 14.91 13.97
CA TYR A 155 -42.81 15.42 14.51
C TYR A 155 -42.96 15.71 16.00
N TYR A 156 -41.98 15.28 16.79
CA TYR A 156 -41.89 15.57 18.21
C TYR A 156 -40.73 16.53 18.45
N SER A 157 -40.96 17.60 19.21
CA SER A 157 -39.94 18.57 19.56
C SER A 157 -38.94 18.00 20.57
N ALA A 158 -37.87 18.76 20.81
CA ALA A 158 -36.85 18.48 21.81
C ALA A 158 -37.39 18.22 23.23
N ASP A 159 -38.62 18.65 23.55
CA ASP A 159 -39.28 18.33 24.83
C ASP A 159 -39.46 16.83 25.06
N SER A 160 -39.61 16.05 23.99
CA SER A 160 -39.76 14.59 24.05
C SER A 160 -38.45 13.85 23.81
N LEU A 161 -37.33 14.57 23.69
CA LEU A 161 -36.03 14.00 23.36
C LEU A 161 -35.10 14.07 24.57
N ILE A 162 -34.31 13.03 24.75
CA ILE A 162 -33.33 12.92 25.82
C ILE A 162 -31.97 12.52 25.26
N TYR A 163 -30.91 13.00 25.91
CA TYR A 163 -29.55 12.56 25.67
C TYR A 163 -28.93 12.03 26.96
N ILE A 164 -27.85 11.28 26.83
CA ILE A 164 -27.11 10.73 27.97
C ILE A 164 -25.78 11.45 28.09
N LEU A 165 -25.51 12.00 29.27
CA LEU A 165 -24.22 12.59 29.62
C LEU A 165 -23.83 12.10 31.01
N ASN A 166 -22.61 11.58 31.17
CA ASN A 166 -22.11 11.07 32.44
C ASN A 166 -23.03 10.03 33.11
N SER A 167 -23.67 9.16 32.31
CA SER A 167 -24.66 8.15 32.76
C SER A 167 -25.98 8.70 33.32
N SER A 168 -26.24 9.99 33.13
CA SER A 168 -27.51 10.64 33.49
C SER A 168 -28.31 10.98 32.24
N TYR A 169 -29.63 10.91 32.34
CA TYR A 169 -30.56 11.32 31.30
C TYR A 169 -30.85 12.82 31.44
N HIS A 170 -30.75 13.53 30.33
CA HIS A 170 -30.99 14.97 30.25
C HIS A 170 -31.99 15.25 29.14
N ASN A 171 -32.94 16.14 29.38
CA ASN A 171 -33.92 16.53 28.38
C ASN A 171 -33.32 17.56 27.41
N CYS A 172 -33.52 17.33 26.10
CA CYS A 172 -32.91 18.15 25.05
C CYS A 172 -33.40 19.60 25.04
N ASN A 173 -34.60 19.88 25.57
CA ASN A 173 -35.15 21.23 25.66
C ASN A 173 -34.88 21.92 27.01
N THR A 174 -35.09 21.23 28.15
CA THR A 174 -34.94 21.87 29.47
C THR A 174 -33.48 21.97 29.93
N GLU A 175 -32.61 21.08 29.44
CA GLU A 175 -31.17 21.07 29.72
C GLU A 175 -30.37 21.04 28.40
N PRO A 176 -30.49 22.08 27.56
CA PRO A 176 -29.95 22.02 26.20
C PRO A 176 -28.42 22.01 26.20
N THR A 177 -27.86 21.30 25.23
CA THR A 177 -26.42 21.25 24.95
C THR A 177 -26.18 21.33 23.44
N THR A 178 -24.92 21.27 23.01
CA THR A 178 -24.57 21.23 21.59
C THR A 178 -24.67 19.80 21.06
N TYR A 179 -25.63 19.57 20.16
CA TYR A 179 -25.74 18.36 19.38
C TYR A 179 -24.65 18.29 18.31
N SER A 180 -24.04 17.11 18.18
CA SER A 180 -23.27 16.67 17.03
C SER A 180 -23.79 15.31 16.56
N VAL A 181 -23.47 14.90 15.34
CA VAL A 181 -23.95 13.64 14.75
C VAL A 181 -23.41 12.36 15.41
N ASP A 182 -22.45 12.51 16.33
CA ASP A 182 -21.94 11.42 17.17
C ASP A 182 -22.76 11.26 18.46
N MET A 183 -23.62 12.22 18.79
CA MET A 183 -24.47 12.19 19.96
C MET A 183 -25.61 11.19 19.79
N VAL A 184 -25.85 10.40 20.82
CA VAL A 184 -27.01 9.50 20.85
C VAL A 184 -28.22 10.24 21.43
N ILE A 185 -29.29 10.34 20.65
CA ILE A 185 -30.55 10.96 21.05
C ILE A 185 -31.61 9.88 21.13
N TYR A 186 -32.40 9.93 22.20
CA TYR A 186 -33.51 9.04 22.40
C TYR A 186 -34.82 9.81 22.44
N TYR A 187 -35.87 9.18 21.97
CA TYR A 187 -37.24 9.60 22.16
C TYR A 187 -37.83 8.85 23.36
N ASP A 188 -38.35 9.60 24.33
CA ASP A 188 -39.06 9.04 25.48
C ASP A 188 -40.57 9.12 25.25
N SER A 189 -41.21 7.95 25.25
CA SER A 189 -42.66 7.81 25.21
C SER A 189 -43.07 6.91 26.36
N ILE A 190 -44.31 7.04 26.85
CA ILE A 190 -44.83 6.36 28.04
C ILE A 190 -44.33 4.89 28.17
N GLY A 191 -43.25 4.69 28.93
CA GLY A 191 -42.64 3.38 29.23
C GLY A 191 -41.59 2.84 28.25
N TYR A 192 -41.26 3.55 27.16
CA TYR A 192 -40.32 3.11 26.12
C TYR A 192 -39.38 4.23 25.66
N VAL A 193 -38.08 3.95 25.76
CA VAL A 193 -37.01 4.81 25.26
C VAL A 193 -36.47 4.21 23.95
N THR A 194 -36.51 4.98 22.87
CA THR A 194 -36.08 4.53 21.53
C THR A 194 -34.92 5.38 21.04
N ASN A 195 -33.85 4.78 20.52
CA ASN A 195 -32.78 5.52 19.86
C ASN A 195 -33.29 6.08 18.53
N VAL A 196 -33.21 7.40 18.36
CA VAL A 196 -33.72 8.13 17.21
C VAL A 196 -32.65 8.97 16.50
N SER A 197 -31.36 8.73 16.77
CA SER A 197 -30.24 9.52 16.24
C SER A 197 -30.24 9.66 14.71
N ASP A 198 -30.70 8.66 13.98
CA ASP A 198 -30.73 8.68 12.50
C ASP A 198 -32.03 9.31 11.93
N LEU A 199 -32.96 9.72 12.79
CA LEU A 199 -34.31 10.22 12.45
C LEU A 199 -34.54 11.65 12.99
N LEU A 200 -33.46 12.42 13.10
CA LEU A 200 -33.50 13.79 13.62
C LEU A 200 -33.70 14.83 12.51
N TYR A 201 -34.38 15.91 12.87
CA TYR A 201 -34.76 17.00 11.97
C TYR A 201 -34.53 18.35 12.66
N THR A 202 -34.35 19.39 11.87
CA THR A 202 -34.53 20.78 12.30
C THR A 202 -35.84 21.33 11.72
N TYR A 203 -36.36 22.39 12.33
CA TYR A 203 -37.58 23.07 11.87
C TYR A 203 -37.29 24.55 11.61
N ASP A 204 -37.59 25.01 10.39
CA ASP A 204 -37.57 26.43 10.04
C ASP A 204 -38.98 27.01 10.20
N SER A 205 -39.15 27.89 11.17
CA SER A 205 -40.44 28.51 11.49
C SER A 205 -40.92 29.55 10.47
N PHE A 206 -40.01 30.08 9.64
CA PHE A 206 -40.38 31.03 8.60
C PHE A 206 -40.97 30.33 7.37
N SER A 207 -40.32 29.24 6.92
CA SER A 207 -40.81 28.44 5.79
C SER A 207 -41.81 27.35 6.20
N GLY A 208 -41.87 26.98 7.47
CA GLY A 208 -42.69 25.87 7.98
C GLY A 208 -42.16 24.50 7.60
N THR A 209 -40.86 24.38 7.31
CA THR A 209 -40.25 23.16 6.75
C THR A 209 -39.44 22.40 7.80
N TYR A 210 -39.58 21.07 7.81
CA TYR A 210 -38.70 20.17 8.54
C TYR A 210 -37.60 19.64 7.60
N THR A 211 -36.35 19.73 8.05
CA THR A 211 -35.18 19.27 7.28
C THR A 211 -34.49 18.15 8.03
N HIS A 212 -34.34 16.99 7.40
CA HIS A 212 -33.64 15.85 7.98
C HIS A 212 -32.17 16.17 8.19
N ILE A 213 -31.61 15.71 9.31
CA ILE A 213 -30.19 15.88 9.63
C ILE A 213 -29.46 14.61 9.18
N ASP A 214 -28.84 14.69 8.01
CA ASP A 214 -27.97 13.61 7.52
C ASP A 214 -26.74 13.47 8.41
N LYS A 215 -26.44 12.24 8.84
CA LYS A 215 -25.22 11.93 9.60
C LYS A 215 -23.95 12.07 8.75
N TYR A 216 -24.07 11.77 7.46
CA TYR A 216 -22.99 11.80 6.50
C TYR A 216 -23.37 12.63 5.28
N LEU A 217 -22.47 13.52 4.87
CA LEU A 217 -22.56 14.27 3.63
C LEU A 217 -21.78 13.53 2.55
N HIS A 218 -22.31 13.53 1.33
CA HIS A 218 -21.72 12.85 0.18
C HIS A 218 -21.08 13.86 -0.76
N PHE A 219 -19.81 13.62 -1.11
CA PHE A 219 -19.03 14.49 -1.97
C PHE A 219 -18.43 13.68 -3.11
N ASN A 220 -18.27 14.30 -4.27
CA ASN A 220 -17.49 13.72 -5.36
C ASN A 220 -16.10 14.32 -5.32
N TYR A 221 -15.09 13.46 -5.52
CA TYR A 221 -13.74 13.96 -5.73
C TYR A 221 -13.64 14.64 -7.09
N THR A 222 -12.83 15.68 -7.15
CA THR A 222 -12.55 16.48 -8.32
C THR A 222 -11.07 16.85 -8.37
N PRO A 223 -10.53 17.24 -9.54
CA PRO A 223 -9.16 17.75 -9.62
C PRO A 223 -8.87 18.95 -8.68
N ALA A 224 -9.90 19.67 -8.22
CA ALA A 224 -9.74 20.77 -7.27
C ALA A 224 -9.37 20.29 -5.86
N ASP A 225 -9.66 19.03 -5.52
CA ASP A 225 -9.32 18.42 -4.23
C ASP A 225 -7.82 18.11 -4.11
N SER A 226 -7.04 18.32 -5.18
CA SER A 226 -5.57 18.25 -5.17
C SER A 226 -5.03 16.91 -4.67
N ILE A 227 -5.57 15.80 -5.17
CA ILE A 227 -5.10 14.45 -4.81
C ILE A 227 -3.74 14.16 -5.46
N TYR A 228 -2.78 13.66 -4.69
CA TYR A 228 -1.44 13.28 -5.16
C TYR A 228 -1.14 11.82 -4.85
N LEU A 229 -0.56 11.11 -5.82
CA LEU A 229 0.23 9.92 -5.55
C LEU A 229 1.67 10.36 -5.25
N SER A 230 2.17 9.98 -4.09
CA SER A 230 3.56 10.23 -3.70
C SER A 230 4.23 8.94 -3.28
N PHE A 231 5.53 8.85 -3.53
CA PHE A 231 6.37 7.72 -3.15
C PHE A 231 7.83 8.15 -3.15
N TYR A 232 8.68 7.41 -2.48
CA TYR A 232 10.12 7.54 -2.57
C TYR A 232 10.69 6.40 -3.39
N TYR A 233 11.70 6.68 -4.20
CA TYR A 233 12.42 5.64 -4.94
C TYR A 233 13.93 5.78 -4.77
N GLN A 234 14.62 4.65 -4.86
CA GLN A 234 16.07 4.57 -4.92
C GLN A 234 16.48 3.53 -5.98
N PRO A 235 17.29 3.91 -6.97
CA PRO A 235 17.90 2.96 -7.89
C PRO A 235 19.01 2.18 -7.20
N GLN A 236 19.21 0.93 -7.64
CA GLN A 236 20.27 0.02 -7.21
C GLN A 236 20.27 -0.27 -5.70
N ILE A 237 21.22 -1.10 -5.29
CA ILE A 237 21.60 -1.33 -3.90
C ILE A 237 23.03 -0.80 -3.70
N SER A 238 23.38 -0.42 -2.48
CA SER A 238 24.75 -0.01 -2.14
C SER A 238 25.76 -1.11 -2.53
N GLY A 239 26.69 -0.79 -3.44
CA GLY A 239 27.69 -1.74 -3.97
C GLY A 239 27.29 -2.46 -5.28
N GLY A 240 26.14 -2.14 -5.88
CA GLY A 240 25.76 -2.59 -7.22
C GLY A 240 26.65 -1.99 -8.31
N TYR A 241 26.80 -2.71 -9.42
CA TYR A 241 27.54 -2.23 -10.60
C TYR A 241 26.61 -1.52 -11.60
N GLU A 242 27.17 -0.48 -12.22
CA GLU A 242 26.68 0.49 -13.22
C GLU A 242 25.28 0.28 -13.85
N PRO A 243 24.48 1.36 -13.98
CA PRO A 243 23.16 1.31 -14.60
C PRO A 243 23.28 1.04 -16.09
N VAL A 244 22.42 0.15 -16.58
CA VAL A 244 22.23 0.02 -18.03
C VAL A 244 21.08 0.90 -18.47
N THR A 245 21.29 1.57 -19.59
CA THR A 245 20.28 2.34 -20.35
C THR A 245 18.99 1.59 -20.70
N ASP A 246 18.92 0.27 -20.45
CA ASP A 246 17.78 -0.59 -20.74
C ASP A 246 16.95 -0.95 -19.49
N ASP A 247 17.42 -0.59 -18.29
CA ASP A 247 16.68 -0.80 -17.04
C ASP A 247 15.79 0.42 -16.77
N SER A 248 14.60 0.22 -16.20
CA SER A 248 13.73 1.33 -15.81
C SER A 248 12.73 0.95 -14.74
N LEU A 249 12.37 1.93 -13.91
CA LEU A 249 11.18 1.88 -13.05
C LEU A 249 10.07 2.71 -13.69
N VAL A 250 8.87 2.16 -13.76
CA VAL A 250 7.71 2.75 -14.45
C VAL A 250 6.50 2.75 -13.53
N LEU A 251 5.78 3.86 -13.51
CA LEU A 251 4.47 4.02 -12.89
C LEU A 251 3.40 4.10 -13.98
N GLU A 252 2.34 3.31 -13.80
CA GLU A 252 1.17 3.30 -14.68
C GLU A 252 -0.12 3.48 -13.89
N PHE A 253 -1.12 4.14 -14.49
CA PHE A 253 -2.49 4.24 -13.98
C PHE A 253 -3.47 3.45 -14.84
N LYS A 254 -4.59 3.08 -14.24
CA LYS A 254 -5.68 2.38 -14.91
C LYS A 254 -7.01 2.73 -14.25
N THR A 255 -8.08 2.72 -15.05
CA THR A 255 -9.47 2.70 -14.56
C THR A 255 -10.12 1.35 -14.93
N PRO A 256 -11.32 1.03 -14.42
CA PRO A 256 -11.99 -0.22 -14.78
C PRO A 256 -12.24 -0.40 -16.28
N THR A 257 -12.30 0.70 -17.04
CA THR A 257 -12.63 0.70 -18.47
C THR A 257 -11.43 0.94 -19.38
N THR A 258 -10.24 1.24 -18.83
CA THR A 258 -9.04 1.53 -19.63
C THR A 258 -7.97 0.44 -19.53
N SER A 259 -7.03 0.48 -20.46
CA SER A 259 -5.76 -0.23 -20.30
C SER A 259 -4.80 0.59 -19.43
N TRP A 260 -3.71 -0.03 -18.98
CA TRP A 260 -2.65 0.67 -18.25
C TRP A 260 -2.06 1.80 -19.10
N GLU A 261 -2.04 3.00 -18.54
CA GLU A 261 -1.48 4.21 -19.12
C GLU A 261 -0.18 4.57 -18.41
N HIS A 262 0.86 4.91 -19.18
CA HIS A 262 2.14 5.35 -18.64
C HIS A 262 2.04 6.75 -18.03
N ILE A 263 2.52 6.93 -16.80
CA ILE A 263 2.44 8.20 -16.08
C ILE A 263 3.82 8.78 -15.80
N TRP A 264 4.75 7.94 -15.39
CA TRP A 264 6.08 8.36 -15.00
C TRP A 264 7.06 7.21 -15.17
N ALA A 265 8.32 7.52 -15.43
CA ALA A 265 9.39 6.55 -15.38
C ALA A 265 10.74 7.19 -15.04
N LYS A 266 11.65 6.34 -14.58
CA LYS A 266 13.07 6.62 -14.48
C LYS A 266 13.87 5.55 -15.20
N PRO A 267 14.81 5.94 -16.09
CA PRO A 267 15.78 5.01 -16.64
C PRO A 267 16.76 4.58 -15.55
N GLY A 268 17.56 3.54 -15.80
CA GLY A 268 18.65 3.13 -14.92
C GLY A 268 19.55 4.31 -14.54
N GLU A 269 19.77 4.46 -13.24
CA GLU A 269 20.63 5.49 -12.63
C GLU A 269 21.56 4.83 -11.61
N ASP A 270 22.68 5.50 -11.29
CA ASP A 270 23.56 5.09 -10.19
C ASP A 270 22.84 5.19 -8.84
N ASN A 271 23.26 4.38 -7.86
CA ASN A 271 22.75 4.46 -6.50
C ASN A 271 22.79 5.90 -5.95
N LYS A 272 21.69 6.34 -5.37
CA LYS A 272 21.52 7.67 -4.79
C LYS A 272 20.60 7.61 -3.56
N PRO A 273 20.61 8.60 -2.66
CA PRO A 273 19.61 8.70 -1.61
C PRO A 273 18.18 8.66 -2.18
N PHE A 274 17.24 8.15 -1.39
CA PHE A 274 15.83 8.13 -1.77
C PHE A 274 15.34 9.51 -2.20
N GLU A 275 14.70 9.57 -3.37
CA GLU A 275 14.13 10.77 -3.94
C GLU A 275 12.60 10.68 -3.89
N GLN A 276 11.95 11.73 -3.42
CA GLN A 276 10.49 11.79 -3.39
C GLN A 276 9.95 12.18 -4.77
N VAL A 277 8.91 11.48 -5.21
CA VAL A 277 8.12 11.80 -6.40
C VAL A 277 6.72 12.19 -5.94
N LEU A 278 6.16 13.24 -6.55
CA LEU A 278 4.78 13.68 -6.34
C LEU A 278 4.08 13.79 -7.70
N ILE A 279 3.04 12.99 -7.90
CA ILE A 279 2.24 12.93 -9.12
C ILE A 279 0.82 13.43 -8.80
N PRO A 280 0.43 14.64 -9.24
CA PRO A 280 -0.94 15.12 -9.08
C PRO A 280 -1.89 14.35 -10.00
N ILE A 281 -3.05 13.93 -9.47
CA ILE A 281 -4.13 13.35 -10.27
C ILE A 281 -4.99 14.50 -10.81
N THR A 282 -4.64 14.99 -12.00
CA THR A 282 -5.32 16.15 -12.62
C THR A 282 -6.35 15.77 -13.68
N ASP A 283 -6.21 14.60 -14.31
CA ASP A 283 -7.19 14.12 -15.29
C ASP A 283 -8.44 13.59 -14.57
N SER A 284 -9.56 14.27 -14.80
CA SER A 284 -10.89 13.88 -14.33
C SER A 284 -11.29 12.44 -14.70
N SER A 285 -10.71 11.85 -15.75
CA SER A 285 -11.00 10.47 -16.16
C SER A 285 -10.58 9.44 -15.10
N PHE A 286 -9.62 9.78 -14.22
CA PHE A 286 -9.18 8.92 -13.12
C PHE A 286 -10.04 9.04 -11.86
N PHE A 287 -10.96 10.02 -11.78
CA PHE A 287 -11.86 10.23 -10.64
C PHE A 287 -13.07 9.28 -10.71
N VAL A 288 -12.79 8.00 -10.59
CA VAL A 288 -13.76 6.91 -10.72
C VAL A 288 -13.63 5.92 -9.58
N ASN A 289 -14.69 5.14 -9.37
CA ASN A 289 -14.59 4.02 -8.46
C ASN A 289 -13.78 2.89 -9.14
N GLY A 290 -12.70 2.45 -8.49
CA GLY A 290 -11.83 1.39 -8.98
C GLY A 290 -10.63 1.88 -9.80
N PHE A 291 -10.17 3.10 -9.56
CA PHE A 291 -8.85 3.56 -9.98
C PHE A 291 -7.76 2.63 -9.45
N GLN A 292 -6.72 2.37 -10.24
CA GLN A 292 -5.57 1.58 -9.83
C GLN A 292 -4.28 2.24 -10.31
N PHE A 293 -3.21 2.01 -9.56
CA PHE A 293 -1.86 2.32 -10.00
C PHE A 293 -0.96 1.08 -9.87
N ARG A 294 0.13 1.07 -10.63
CA ARG A 294 1.10 -0.01 -10.59
C ARG A 294 2.50 0.51 -10.85
N PHE A 295 3.44 0.04 -10.03
CA PHE A 295 4.86 0.13 -10.31
C PHE A 295 5.33 -1.14 -11.02
N LYS A 296 6.21 -1.00 -12.00
CA LYS A 296 6.88 -2.14 -12.64
C LYS A 296 8.29 -1.77 -13.02
N ASN A 297 9.20 -2.74 -13.04
CA ASN A 297 10.53 -2.56 -13.59
C ASN A 297 10.75 -3.35 -14.88
N TYR A 298 11.54 -2.75 -15.77
CA TYR A 298 12.23 -3.48 -16.83
C TYR A 298 13.67 -3.67 -16.40
N CYS A 299 14.20 -4.87 -16.59
CA CYS A 299 15.60 -5.16 -16.34
C CYS A 299 16.16 -6.10 -17.40
N LYS A 300 17.48 -6.29 -17.40
CA LYS A 300 18.15 -7.37 -18.14
C LYS A 300 19.19 -8.09 -17.29
N LEU A 301 19.46 -9.34 -17.64
CA LEU A 301 20.53 -10.11 -17.03
C LEU A 301 21.89 -9.69 -17.58
N HIS A 302 22.85 -9.51 -16.69
CA HIS A 302 24.24 -9.28 -17.05
C HIS A 302 24.98 -10.60 -17.18
N ILE A 303 25.62 -10.84 -18.32
CA ILE A 303 26.60 -11.93 -18.48
C ILE A 303 27.99 -11.34 -18.30
N TYR A 304 28.69 -11.71 -17.22
CA TYR A 304 30.12 -11.43 -17.13
C TYR A 304 30.94 -12.52 -17.83
N PRO A 305 32.14 -12.20 -18.35
CA PRO A 305 32.98 -13.13 -19.11
C PRO A 305 33.53 -14.33 -18.28
N SER A 306 33.34 -14.34 -16.95
CA SER A 306 33.60 -15.52 -16.12
C SER A 306 32.36 -16.42 -16.06
N PRO A 307 32.49 -17.74 -16.31
CA PRO A 307 31.39 -18.68 -16.16
C PRO A 307 30.83 -18.60 -14.73
N GLY A 308 29.55 -18.23 -14.59
CA GLY A 308 28.84 -18.23 -13.31
C GLY A 308 28.24 -16.90 -12.89
N TYR A 309 28.53 -15.79 -13.55
CA TYR A 309 28.02 -14.47 -13.18
C TYR A 309 26.87 -14.02 -14.09
N ALA A 310 25.74 -14.73 -14.03
CA ALA A 310 24.46 -14.13 -14.40
C ALA A 310 23.82 -13.64 -13.10
N SER A 311 23.78 -12.32 -12.90
CA SER A 311 23.15 -11.71 -11.72
C SER A 311 22.18 -10.64 -12.18
N ASN A 312 21.04 -10.52 -11.51
CA ASN A 312 20.34 -9.24 -11.51
C ASN A 312 21.19 -8.23 -10.74
N ILE A 313 21.43 -7.07 -11.33
CA ILE A 313 22.13 -5.94 -10.70
C ILE A 313 21.27 -4.67 -10.72
N ALA A 314 20.08 -4.73 -11.32
CA ALA A 314 19.15 -3.64 -11.54
C ALA A 314 18.02 -3.66 -10.50
N PHE A 315 18.40 -3.51 -9.24
CA PHE A 315 17.44 -3.40 -8.14
C PHE A 315 16.77 -2.03 -8.17
N TRP A 316 15.49 -1.98 -7.84
CA TRP A 316 14.78 -0.74 -7.51
C TRP A 316 14.14 -0.87 -6.15
N ASN A 317 14.26 0.15 -5.32
CA ASN A 317 13.57 0.23 -4.04
C ASN A 317 12.51 1.31 -4.09
N ILE A 318 11.33 1.00 -3.58
CA ILE A 318 10.24 1.96 -3.34
C ILE A 318 9.89 1.94 -1.85
N ASP A 319 9.58 3.11 -1.31
CA ASP A 319 9.11 3.26 0.07
C ASP A 319 8.05 4.38 0.14
N TYR A 320 7.25 4.36 1.21
CA TYR A 320 6.35 5.44 1.62
C TYR A 320 5.35 5.84 0.54
N VAL A 321 4.64 4.85 -0.03
CA VAL A 321 3.63 5.06 -1.06
C VAL A 321 2.36 5.62 -0.41
N LYS A 322 1.94 6.80 -0.84
CA LYS A 322 0.76 7.49 -0.32
C LYS A 322 -0.07 8.08 -1.46
N LEU A 323 -1.38 7.80 -1.47
CA LEU A 323 -2.37 8.51 -2.30
C LEU A 323 -3.35 9.21 -1.36
N ASP A 324 -3.41 10.53 -1.40
CA ASP A 324 -4.23 11.35 -0.49
C ASP A 324 -4.43 12.77 -1.04
N LYS A 325 -5.38 13.50 -0.43
CA LYS A 325 -5.66 14.93 -0.67
C LYS A 325 -4.69 15.86 0.07
#